data_AF-A0A0S8GJX4-F1
#
_entry.id   AF-A0A0S8GJX4-F1
#
_cell.length_a   1.000
_cell.length_b   1.000
_cell.length_c   1.000
_cell.angle_alpha   90.00
_cell.angle_beta   90.00
_cell.angle_gamma   90.00
#
_symmetry.space_group_name_H-M   'P 1'
#
loop_
_entity.id
_entity.type
_entity.pdbx_description
1 polymer ?
#
loop_
_entity_poly.entity_id
_entity_poly.type
_entity_poly.pdbx_seq_one_letter_code
_entity_poly.pdbx_strand_id
1 'polypeptide(L)'
;MQEMIAYCGLVCTGCPAYIATQEDSDTLRKQVVEKWGSDQYPMKIEDINCDGCLSVGKRLIKFCSECEVRACGIQKKVQTCAHCEDYVCSKLEKLWSIISSTEAKERLDNIRKTLK
;
A
#
# COMPACT_ATOMS: atom_id res chain seq x y z
N MET A 1 2.99 6.63 16.46
CA MET A 1 3.49 6.65 15.07
C MET A 1 2.64 7.62 14.26
N GLN A 2 3.24 8.40 13.35
CA GLN A 2 2.46 9.20 12.40
C GLN A 2 1.86 8.28 11.33
N GLU A 3 0.69 8.66 10.80
CA GLU A 3 0.00 7.90 9.76
C GLU A 3 0.81 7.91 8.44
N MET A 4 1.08 6.73 7.87
CA MET A 4 1.76 6.62 6.57
C MET A 4 0.73 6.35 5.48
N ILE A 5 0.38 7.38 4.71
CA ILE A 5 -0.56 7.27 3.59
C ILE A 5 0.21 6.88 2.32
N ALA A 6 -0.09 5.71 1.76
CA ALA A 6 0.48 5.23 0.51
C ALA A 6 0.04 6.07 -0.69
N TYR A 7 0.70 5.87 -1.84
CA TYR A 7 0.32 6.50 -3.11
C TYR A 7 -1.16 6.32 -3.45
N CYS A 8 -1.72 5.12 -3.22
CA CYS A 8 -3.10 4.79 -3.52
C CYS A 8 -4.12 5.23 -2.45
N GLY A 9 -3.67 5.84 -1.36
CA GLY A 9 -4.51 6.29 -0.25
C GLY A 9 -4.68 5.28 0.88
N LEU A 10 -4.16 4.06 0.77
CA LEU A 10 -4.14 3.11 1.90
C LEU A 10 -3.22 3.60 3.03
N VAL A 11 -3.56 3.27 4.27
CA VAL A 11 -2.74 3.60 5.45
C VAL A 11 -1.83 2.43 5.78
N CYS A 12 -0.54 2.57 5.46
CA CYS A 12 0.45 1.52 5.71
C CYS A 12 0.62 1.20 7.19
N THR A 13 0.49 2.19 8.09
CA THR A 13 0.60 1.95 9.54
C THR A 13 -0.53 1.10 10.12
N GLY A 14 -1.64 0.93 9.39
CA GLY A 14 -2.73 0.00 9.72
C GLY A 14 -2.67 -1.32 8.93
N CYS A 15 -1.66 -1.51 8.08
CA CYS A 15 -1.54 -2.71 7.25
C CYS A 15 -1.03 -3.89 8.08
N PRO A 16 -1.68 -5.07 8.05
CA PRO A 16 -1.24 -6.25 8.78
C PRO A 16 0.22 -6.65 8.51
N ALA A 17 0.68 -6.58 7.25
CA ALA A 17 2.07 -6.89 6.91
C ALA A 17 3.07 -5.88 7.48
N TYR A 18 2.70 -4.60 7.53
CA TYR A 18 3.52 -3.57 8.16
C TYR A 18 3.61 -3.79 9.67
N ILE A 19 2.47 -4.00 10.33
CA ILE A 19 2.40 -4.25 11.78
C ILE A 19 3.22 -5.48 12.15
N ALA A 20 3.03 -6.60 11.44
CA ALA A 20 3.81 -7.83 11.66
C ALA A 20 5.33 -7.60 11.53
N THR A 21 5.74 -6.72 10.62
CA THR A 21 7.15 -6.38 10.39
C THR A 21 7.71 -5.47 11.50
N GLN A 22 6.94 -4.49 11.97
CA GLN A 22 7.39 -3.55 13.01
C GLN A 22 7.42 -4.21 14.41
N GLU A 23 6.51 -5.15 14.67
CA GLU A 23 6.49 -5.94 15.91
C GLU A 23 7.41 -7.16 15.87
N ASP A 24 8.00 -7.43 14.70
CA ASP A 24 8.79 -8.63 14.42
C ASP A 24 8.10 -9.93 14.87
N SER A 25 6.81 -10.06 14.57
CA SER A 25 5.95 -11.12 15.09
C SER A 25 5.59 -12.15 14.02
N ASP A 26 6.17 -13.35 14.12
CA ASP A 26 5.83 -14.47 13.24
C ASP A 26 4.37 -14.92 13.40
N THR A 27 3.79 -14.73 14.57
CA THR A 27 2.35 -14.98 14.80
C THR A 27 1.51 -14.08 13.90
N LEU A 28 1.83 -12.78 13.82
CA LEU A 28 1.13 -11.87 12.93
C LEU A 28 1.42 -12.19 11.46
N ARG A 29 2.66 -12.55 11.10
CA ARG A 29 2.99 -12.98 9.72
C ARG A 29 2.15 -14.18 9.28
N LYS A 30 1.97 -15.18 10.15
CA LYS A 30 1.10 -16.33 9.87
C LYS A 30 -0.35 -15.91 9.59
N GLN A 31 -0.91 -15.01 10.39
CA GLN A 31 -2.26 -14.49 10.15
C GLN A 31 -2.39 -13.76 8.81
N VAL A 32 -1.35 -13.03 8.39
CA VAL A 32 -1.32 -12.41 7.06
C VAL A 32 -1.30 -13.45 5.95
N VAL A 33 -0.47 -14.49 6.09
CA VAL A 33 -0.41 -15.60 5.13
C VAL A 33 -1.74 -16.33 5.04
N GLU A 34 -2.40 -16.62 6.16
CA GLU A 34 -3.72 -17.26 6.19
C GLU A 34 -4.80 -16.40 5.53
N LYS A 35 -4.71 -15.07 5.70
CA LYS A 35 -5.71 -14.14 5.17
C LYS A 35 -5.51 -13.84 3.68
N TRP A 36 -4.26 -13.72 3.21
CA TRP A 36 -3.96 -13.27 1.86
C TRP A 36 -3.49 -14.40 0.94
N GLY A 37 -2.97 -15.49 1.51
CA GLY A 37 -2.46 -16.63 0.79
C GLY A 37 -3.57 -17.46 0.18
N SER A 38 -3.30 -18.06 -0.96
CA SER A 38 -4.19 -19.01 -1.62
C SER A 38 -3.36 -19.98 -2.46
N ASP A 39 -3.96 -21.07 -2.94
CA ASP A 39 -3.27 -22.01 -3.83
C ASP A 39 -2.75 -21.35 -5.12
N GLN A 40 -3.44 -20.31 -5.59
CA GLN A 40 -3.03 -19.53 -6.77
C GLN A 40 -1.91 -18.53 -6.46
N TYR A 41 -1.82 -18.09 -5.21
CA TYR A 41 -0.86 -17.11 -4.72
C TYR A 41 -0.27 -17.58 -3.39
N PRO A 42 0.60 -18.61 -3.43
CA PRO A 42 1.21 -19.12 -2.21
C PRO A 42 2.09 -18.05 -1.58
N MET A 43 1.92 -17.87 -0.27
CA MET A 43 2.75 -16.97 0.54
C MET A 43 3.34 -17.73 1.70
N LYS A 44 4.55 -17.35 2.09
CA LYS A 44 5.22 -17.82 3.29
C LYS A 44 5.39 -16.68 4.28
N ILE A 45 5.64 -17.01 5.53
CA ILE A 45 5.83 -16.00 6.58
C ILE A 45 7.02 -15.10 6.26
N GLU A 46 8.05 -15.62 5.58
CA GLU A 46 9.24 -14.86 5.20
C GLU A 46 8.94 -13.82 4.11
N ASP A 47 7.85 -14.00 3.34
CA ASP A 47 7.39 -13.04 2.35
C ASP A 47 6.69 -11.83 2.99
N ILE A 48 6.29 -11.94 4.26
CA ILE A 48 5.57 -10.89 5.01
C ILE A 48 6.56 -9.97 5.72
N ASN A 49 7.28 -9.18 4.92
CA ASN A 49 8.23 -8.17 5.38
C ASN A 49 8.04 -6.85 4.62
N CYS A 50 7.53 -5.82 5.31
CA CYS A 50 7.15 -4.55 4.70
C CYS A 50 7.37 -3.36 5.64
N ASP A 51 8.19 -2.40 5.21
CA ASP A 51 8.44 -1.13 5.91
C ASP A 51 7.58 0.02 5.36
N GLY A 52 6.56 -0.29 4.56
CA GLY A 52 5.56 0.66 4.06
C GLY A 52 5.80 1.14 2.63
N CYS A 53 4.72 1.57 1.97
CA CYS A 53 4.69 1.85 0.53
C CYS A 53 5.59 3.02 0.11
N LEU A 54 5.78 4.00 0.99
CA LEU A 54 6.65 5.16 0.74
C LEU A 54 8.12 4.89 1.07
N SER A 55 8.45 3.73 1.64
CA SER A 55 9.83 3.38 1.97
C SER A 55 10.60 3.01 0.69
N VAL A 56 11.72 3.69 0.46
CA VAL A 56 12.66 3.43 -0.65
C VAL A 56 13.90 2.73 -0.09
N GLY A 57 14.30 1.62 -0.71
CA GLY A 57 15.48 0.83 -0.28
C GLY A 57 15.29 -0.01 0.99
N LYS A 58 14.07 -0.13 1.50
CA LYS A 58 13.72 -0.96 2.67
C LYS A 58 12.93 -2.21 2.27
N ARG A 59 12.59 -3.06 3.25
CA ARG A 59 11.80 -4.28 3.01
C ARG A 59 10.44 -3.89 2.46
N LEU A 60 10.00 -4.60 1.44
CA LEU A 60 8.72 -4.35 0.80
C LEU A 60 8.15 -5.69 0.33
N ILE A 61 6.90 -5.94 0.70
CA ILE A 61 6.21 -7.15 0.25
C ILE A 61 6.01 -7.11 -1.27
N LYS A 62 6.02 -8.29 -1.90
CA LYS A 62 5.94 -8.47 -3.35
C LYS A 62 4.81 -7.68 -4.01
N PHE A 63 3.61 -7.69 -3.42
CA PHE A 63 2.47 -6.92 -3.95
C PHE A 63 2.75 -5.43 -4.05
N CYS A 64 3.46 -4.86 -3.08
CA CYS A 64 3.82 -3.45 -3.10
C CYS A 64 5.04 -3.19 -4.00
N SER A 65 5.98 -4.13 -4.13
CA SER A 65 7.14 -3.97 -5.02
C SER A 65 6.76 -3.99 -6.50
N GLU A 66 5.73 -4.76 -6.87
CA GLU A 66 5.23 -4.89 -8.24
C GLU A 66 4.06 -3.94 -8.56
N CYS A 67 3.68 -3.06 -7.61
CA CYS A 67 2.56 -2.16 -7.78
C CYS A 67 2.85 -1.02 -8.77
N GLU A 68 2.16 -1.01 -9.92
CA GLU A 68 2.30 0.03 -10.95
C GLU A 68 1.99 1.44 -10.44
N VAL A 69 1.00 1.60 -9.54
CA VAL A 69 0.65 2.90 -8.94
C VAL A 69 1.80 3.43 -8.10
N ARG A 70 2.46 2.56 -7.33
CA ARG A 70 3.64 2.92 -6.53
C ARG A 70 4.80 3.32 -7.43
N ALA A 71 5.11 2.50 -8.44
CA ALA A 71 6.19 2.78 -9.38
C ALA A 71 5.98 4.14 -10.09
N CYS A 72 4.75 4.40 -10.54
CA CYS A 72 4.36 5.68 -11.14
C CYS A 72 4.53 6.85 -10.16
N GLY A 73 4.08 6.69 -8.91
CA GLY A 73 4.21 7.72 -7.88
C GLY A 73 5.66 8.10 -7.57
N ILE A 74 6.54 7.10 -7.50
CA ILE A 74 7.99 7.31 -7.34
C ILE A 74 8.58 8.04 -8.54
N GLN A 75 8.27 7.59 -9.76
CA GLN A 75 8.77 8.20 -11.00
C GLN A 75 8.36 9.67 -11.12
N LYS A 76 7.10 9.98 -10.78
CA LYS A 76 6.55 11.34 -10.81
C LYS A 76 6.93 12.19 -9.60
N LYS A 77 7.59 11.61 -8.59
CA LYS A 77 8.00 12.27 -7.35
C LYS A 77 6.85 12.97 -6.61
N VAL A 78 5.64 12.39 -6.67
CA VAL A 78 4.48 12.88 -5.93
C VAL A 78 4.49 12.32 -4.50
N GLN A 79 3.88 13.02 -3.54
CA GLN A 79 3.75 12.50 -2.18
C GLN A 79 2.70 11.38 -2.11
N THR A 80 1.56 11.58 -2.75
CA THR A 80 0.51 10.58 -2.97
C THR A 80 -0.14 10.84 -4.33
N CYS A 81 -1.00 9.93 -4.82
CA CYS A 81 -1.71 10.19 -6.08
C CYS A 81 -2.62 11.42 -6.02
N ALA A 82 -3.06 11.88 -4.83
CA ALA A 82 -3.82 13.13 -4.70
C ALA A 82 -3.07 14.37 -5.21
N HIS A 83 -1.73 14.33 -5.17
CA HIS A 83 -0.84 15.41 -5.63
C HIS A 83 -0.51 15.30 -7.14
N CYS A 84 -0.98 14.25 -7.81
CA CYS A 84 -0.76 14.07 -9.23
C CYS A 84 -1.73 14.96 -10.02
N GLU A 85 -1.24 15.57 -11.10
CA GLU A 85 -2.06 16.36 -12.03
C GLU A 85 -3.15 15.48 -12.67
N ASP A 86 -2.77 14.27 -13.09
CA ASP A 86 -3.66 13.27 -13.70
C ASP A 86 -4.65 12.61 -12.73
N TYR A 87 -4.78 13.08 -11.48
CA TYR A 87 -5.72 12.47 -10.54
C TYR A 87 -7.18 12.85 -10.87
N VAL A 88 -8.10 11.90 -11.04
CA VAL A 88 -7.97 10.42 -10.93
C VAL A 88 -7.55 9.79 -12.27
N CYS A 89 -6.67 8.78 -12.26
CA CYS A 89 -6.22 8.08 -13.47
C CYS A 89 -6.53 6.57 -13.47
N SER A 90 -6.53 5.96 -14.66
CA SER A 90 -6.92 4.55 -14.88
C SER A 90 -6.11 3.52 -14.09
N LYS A 91 -4.81 3.76 -13.88
CA LYS A 91 -3.94 2.88 -13.05
C LYS A 91 -4.44 2.80 -11.61
N LEU A 92 -4.84 3.96 -11.06
CA LEU A 92 -5.33 4.06 -9.70
C LEU A 92 -6.73 3.45 -9.58
N GLU A 93 -7.61 3.69 -10.55
CA GLU A 93 -8.94 3.09 -10.59
C GLU A 93 -8.87 1.56 -10.62
N LYS A 94 -8.01 1.00 -11.50
CA LYS A 94 -7.79 -0.45 -11.59
C LYS A 94 -7.31 -1.03 -10.25
N LEU A 95 -6.39 -0.35 -9.57
CA LEU A 95 -5.93 -0.78 -8.26
C LEU A 95 -7.07 -0.77 -7.23
N TRP A 96 -7.88 0.29 -7.18
CA TRP A 96 -9.03 0.36 -6.29
C TRP A 96 -10.06 -0.74 -6.54
N SER A 97 -10.28 -1.14 -7.79
CA SER A 97 -11.12 -2.29 -8.12
C SER A 97 -10.55 -3.63 -7.62
N ILE A 98 -9.23 -3.76 -7.54
CA ILE A 98 -8.56 -4.98 -7.04
C ILE A 98 -8.62 -5.04 -5.51
N ILE A 99 -8.30 -3.93 -4.83
CA ILE A 99 -8.25 -3.89 -3.37
C ILE A 99 -9.62 -3.66 -2.71
N SER A 100 -10.64 -3.31 -3.50
CA SER A 100 -12.01 -3.04 -3.07
C SER A 100 -12.12 -2.07 -1.89
N SER A 101 -11.21 -1.10 -1.76
CA SER A 101 -11.19 -0.14 -0.67
C SER A 101 -11.72 1.22 -1.13
N THR A 102 -12.92 1.56 -0.68
CA THR A 102 -13.52 2.87 -0.85
C THR A 102 -12.84 3.93 0.03
N GLU A 103 -12.33 3.54 1.20
CA GLU A 103 -11.67 4.43 2.14
C GLU A 103 -10.35 4.99 1.59
N ALA A 104 -9.63 4.19 0.78
CA ALA A 104 -8.42 4.66 0.12
C ALA A 104 -8.72 5.82 -0.85
N LYS A 105 -9.83 5.71 -1.60
CA LYS A 105 -10.31 6.76 -2.50
C LYS A 105 -10.74 8.01 -1.75
N GLU A 106 -11.59 7.87 -0.74
CA GLU A 106 -12.07 8.99 0.06
C GLU A 106 -10.91 9.77 0.72
N ARG A 107 -9.88 9.06 1.20
CA ARG A 107 -8.70 9.70 1.78
C ARG A 107 -7.93 10.54 0.76
N LEU A 108 -7.72 10.03 -0.46
CA LEU A 108 -7.07 10.83 -1.51
C LEU A 108 -7.93 12.01 -1.97
N ASP A 109 -9.26 11.83 -2.06
CA ASP A 109 -10.17 12.92 -2.39
C ASP A 109 -10.12 14.04 -1.34
N ASN A 110 -10.05 13.68 -0.06
CA ASN A 110 -9.93 14.64 1.04
C ASN A 110 -8.58 15.36 1.02
N ILE A 111 -7.46 14.63 0.81
CA ILE A 111 -6.15 15.26 0.65
C ILE A 111 -6.17 16.24 -0.52
N ARG A 112 -6.73 15.85 -1.68
CA ARG A 112 -6.78 16.71 -2.86
C ARG A 112 -7.58 17.99 -2.62
N LYS A 113 -8.64 17.93 -1.80
CA LYS A 113 -9.41 19.13 -1.43
C LYS A 113 -8.61 20.12 -0.60
N THR A 114 -7.65 19.66 0.22
CA THR A 114 -6.81 20.55 1.05
C THR A 114 -5.61 21.13 0.30
N LEU A 115 -5.34 20.66 -0.93
CA LEU A 115 -4.27 21.19 -1.79
C LEU A 115 -4.73 22.39 -2.66
N LYS A 116 -6.01 22.76 -2.56
CA LYS A 116 -6.61 23.93 -3.23
C LYS A 116 -6.69 25.10 -2.27
#